data_AF-A0A4R3DZ36-F1
#
_entry.id   AF-A0A4R3DZ36-F1
#
_cell.length_a   1.000
_cell.length_b   1.000
_cell.length_c   1.000
_cell.angle_alpha   90.00
_cell.angle_beta   90.00
_cell.angle_gamma   90.00
#
_symmetry.space_group_name_H-M   'P 1'
#
loop_
_entity.id
_entity.type
_entity.pdbx_description
1 polymer ?
#
loop_
_entity_poly.entity_id
_entity_poly.type
_entity_poly.pdbx_seq_one_letter_code
_entity_poly.pdbx_strand_id
1 'polypeptide(L)'
;MAVALERISGRQPVIRRRNLFPDDGPSYSVPESCSWVCPDDKRLEALTIVDGSLRSAPEGEIVKALYELRTLTRGRVNRDQSEDEAEAIIWTEKLRAYPADIVLETLRNWPNRSDGQWWPTWHDVQKIVEAETSARRMLAEHIRSGACLPKPKVDEEVERDDSPEGIARREAFVAKVRERFGIKSHKGESVVDREALTDTKRAELDAVVTRQAERIAAEGLPQLSAEALGALTPMMSRAEYEDYMSERRAKPDMDRPRNDMDERFDAPADERVEER
;
A
#
# COMPACT_ATOMS: atom_id res chain seq x y z
N MET A 1 18.97 -1.02 -9.64
CA MET A 1 18.17 -1.28 -10.86
C MET A 1 17.32 -0.07 -11.26
N ALA A 2 16.34 0.36 -10.45
CA ALA A 2 15.38 1.42 -10.82
C ALA A 2 16.03 2.73 -11.32
N VAL A 3 17.03 3.25 -10.60
CA VAL A 3 17.79 4.45 -10.99
C VAL A 3 18.48 4.30 -12.35
N ALA A 4 18.98 3.10 -12.68
CA ALA A 4 19.65 2.88 -13.97
C ALA A 4 18.64 2.85 -15.12
N LEU A 5 17.45 2.28 -14.89
CA LEU A 5 16.34 2.30 -15.87
C LEU A 5 15.79 3.71 -16.07
N GLU A 6 15.69 4.49 -14.99
CA GLU A 6 15.30 5.91 -15.07
C GLU A 6 16.28 6.72 -15.90
N ARG A 7 17.60 6.48 -15.79
CA ARG A 7 18.60 7.13 -16.64
C ARG A 7 18.43 6.79 -18.13
N ILE A 8 17.92 5.60 -18.45
CA ILE A 8 17.71 5.16 -19.83
C ILE A 8 16.48 5.80 -20.46
N SER A 9 15.34 5.81 -19.77
CA SER A 9 14.06 6.26 -20.34
C SER A 9 13.56 7.60 -19.81
N GLY A 10 14.25 8.21 -18.85
CA GLY A 10 13.81 9.38 -18.11
C GLY A 10 12.68 9.10 -17.10
N ARG A 11 12.28 7.84 -16.91
CA ARG A 11 11.17 7.45 -16.02
C ARG A 11 11.45 6.14 -15.31
N GLN A 12 11.04 6.04 -14.05
CA GLN A 12 11.08 4.78 -13.32
C GLN A 12 10.01 3.80 -13.81
N PRO A 13 10.28 2.48 -13.81
CA PRO A 13 9.25 1.48 -14.04
C PRO A 13 8.21 1.52 -12.93
N VAL A 14 6.92 1.54 -13.30
CA VAL A 14 5.81 1.50 -12.35
C VAL A 14 5.33 0.05 -12.24
N ILE A 15 5.50 -0.54 -11.07
CA ILE A 15 5.02 -1.90 -10.77
C ILE A 15 3.79 -1.76 -9.88
N ARG A 16 2.60 -2.02 -10.41
CA ARG A 16 1.37 -2.06 -9.63
C ARG A 16 1.33 -3.38 -8.87
N ARG A 17 1.11 -3.30 -7.56
CA ARG A 17 0.96 -4.46 -6.69
C ARG A 17 -0.47 -4.54 -6.18
N ARG A 18 -1.04 -5.74 -6.20
CA ARG A 18 -2.34 -6.04 -5.58
C ARG A 18 -2.11 -6.59 -4.18
N ASN A 19 -2.80 -6.01 -3.20
CA ASN A 19 -2.80 -6.55 -1.84
C ASN A 19 -3.81 -7.69 -1.75
N LEU A 20 -3.35 -8.84 -1.27
CA LEU A 20 -4.16 -10.00 -0.96
C LEU A 20 -4.32 -10.12 0.56
N PHE A 21 -5.55 -10.38 0.99
CA PHE A 21 -5.94 -10.52 2.38
C PHE A 21 -6.53 -11.92 2.57
N PRO A 22 -5.69 -12.96 2.74
CA PRO A 22 -6.19 -14.30 3.02
C PRO A 22 -6.95 -14.30 4.36
N ASP A 23 -7.96 -15.17 4.49
CA ASP A 23 -8.79 -15.25 5.70
C ASP A 23 -7.96 -15.62 6.94
N ASP A 24 -6.96 -16.49 6.79
CA ASP A 24 -6.13 -17.02 7.88
C ASP A 24 -4.66 -16.57 7.84
N GLY A 25 -4.37 -15.34 7.38
CA GLY A 25 -2.96 -14.92 7.31
C GLY A 25 -2.70 -13.42 7.19
N PRO A 26 -1.41 -13.02 7.28
CA PRO A 26 -1.02 -11.64 7.07
C PRO A 26 -1.28 -11.22 5.61
N SER A 27 -1.65 -9.96 5.43
CA SER A 27 -1.77 -9.38 4.10
C SER A 27 -0.42 -9.40 3.37
N TYR A 28 -0.45 -9.56 2.06
CA TYR A 28 0.76 -9.55 1.25
C TYR A 28 0.50 -8.91 -0.11
N SER A 29 1.53 -8.28 -0.68
CA SER A 29 1.45 -7.64 -1.98
C SER A 29 2.02 -8.56 -3.06
N VAL A 30 1.27 -8.78 -4.15
CA VAL A 30 1.73 -9.51 -5.33
C VAL A 30 1.82 -8.52 -6.50
N PRO A 31 2.91 -8.51 -7.29
CA PRO A 31 2.95 -7.71 -8.51
C PRO A 31 1.84 -8.16 -9.47
N GLU A 32 1.04 -7.22 -9.94
CA GLU A 32 -0.11 -7.48 -10.81
C GLU A 32 0.16 -7.00 -12.23
N SER A 33 0.78 -5.83 -12.38
CA SER A 33 1.18 -5.31 -13.68
C SER A 33 2.44 -4.46 -13.58
N CYS A 34 3.18 -4.40 -14.69
CA CYS A 34 4.32 -3.54 -14.85
C CYS A 34 4.05 -2.60 -16.02
N SER A 35 4.35 -1.31 -15.88
CA SER A 35 4.31 -0.37 -16.99
C SER A 35 5.61 0.41 -17.03
N TRP A 36 6.27 0.34 -18.18
CA TRP A 36 7.49 1.09 -18.45
C TRP A 36 7.65 1.26 -19.95
N VAL A 37 7.99 2.48 -20.38
CA VAL A 37 8.23 2.81 -21.78
C VAL A 37 9.73 2.85 -21.98
N CYS A 38 10.25 1.92 -22.79
CA CYS A 38 11.67 1.85 -23.15
C CYS A 38 11.82 2.25 -24.62
N PRO A 39 12.71 3.20 -24.95
CA PRO A 39 13.11 3.42 -26.33
C PRO A 39 13.67 2.14 -26.96
N ASP A 40 13.27 1.81 -28.20
CA ASP A 40 13.67 0.56 -28.86
C ASP A 40 15.19 0.42 -29.00
N ASP A 41 15.88 1.53 -29.25
CA ASP A 41 17.35 1.61 -29.34
C ASP A 41 18.06 1.34 -28.00
N LYS A 42 17.36 1.49 -26.88
CA LYS A 42 17.87 1.26 -25.52
C LYS A 42 17.39 -0.03 -24.87
N ARG A 43 16.56 -0.80 -25.56
CA ARG A 43 15.95 -2.02 -25.03
C ARG A 43 16.97 -3.08 -24.59
N LEU A 44 18.03 -3.29 -25.37
CA LEU A 44 19.08 -4.26 -25.04
C LEU A 44 19.89 -3.84 -23.80
N GLU A 45 20.15 -2.54 -23.65
CA GLU A 45 20.82 -1.96 -22.49
C GLU A 45 19.97 -2.16 -21.23
N ALA A 46 18.67 -1.88 -21.33
CA ALA A 46 17.70 -2.10 -20.25
C ALA A 46 17.61 -3.57 -19.84
N LEU A 47 17.54 -4.51 -20.80
CA LEU A 47 17.55 -5.94 -20.53
C LEU A 47 18.82 -6.37 -19.80
N THR A 48 19.98 -5.87 -20.22
CA THR A 48 21.27 -6.19 -19.57
C THR A 48 21.26 -5.79 -18.09
N ILE A 49 20.69 -4.62 -17.77
CA ILE A 49 20.56 -4.14 -16.38
C ILE A 49 19.61 -5.03 -15.58
N VAL A 50 18.43 -5.35 -16.13
CA VAL A 50 17.43 -6.16 -15.41
C VAL A 50 17.91 -7.59 -15.24
N ASP A 51 18.46 -8.22 -16.27
CA ASP A 51 19.04 -9.56 -16.18
C ASP A 51 20.24 -9.59 -15.22
N GLY A 52 21.07 -8.54 -15.21
CA GLY A 52 22.12 -8.37 -14.21
C GLY A 52 21.59 -8.35 -12.78
N SER A 53 20.46 -7.67 -12.56
CA SER A 53 19.78 -7.61 -11.25
C SER A 53 19.04 -8.89 -10.85
N LEU A 54 18.94 -9.88 -11.76
CA LEU A 54 18.37 -11.20 -11.50
C LEU A 54 19.43 -12.27 -11.22
N ARG A 55 20.72 -11.92 -11.32
CA ARG A 55 21.82 -12.85 -11.04
C ARG A 55 21.83 -13.25 -9.58
N SER A 56 22.06 -14.53 -9.34
CA SER A 56 22.22 -15.04 -7.98
C SER A 56 23.55 -14.66 -7.35
N ALA A 57 23.60 -14.67 -6.03
CA ALA A 57 24.82 -14.45 -5.27
C ALA A 57 25.80 -15.62 -5.47
N PRO A 58 27.12 -15.35 -5.42
CA PRO A 58 28.10 -16.42 -5.30
C PRO A 58 27.81 -17.30 -4.09
N GLU A 59 28.05 -18.60 -4.22
CA GLU A 59 27.78 -19.59 -3.18
C GLU A 59 28.39 -19.22 -1.81
N GLY A 60 29.65 -18.79 -1.81
CA GLY A 60 30.35 -18.38 -0.59
C GLY A 60 29.72 -17.17 0.12
N GLU A 61 29.07 -16.26 -0.62
CA GLU A 61 28.35 -15.13 -0.01
C GLU A 61 27.05 -15.57 0.65
N ILE A 62 26.33 -16.52 0.04
CA ILE A 62 25.12 -17.11 0.61
C ILE A 62 25.47 -17.89 1.88
N VAL A 63 26.49 -18.75 1.84
CA VAL A 63 26.96 -19.53 3.00
C VAL A 63 27.40 -18.60 4.13
N LYS A 64 28.16 -17.55 3.82
CA LYS A 64 28.56 -16.53 4.81
C LYS A 64 27.34 -15.86 5.44
N ALA A 65 26.35 -15.45 4.65
CA ALA A 65 25.14 -14.80 5.16
C ALA A 65 24.28 -15.76 6.02
N LEU A 66 24.19 -17.04 5.65
CA LEU A 66 23.51 -18.06 6.46
C LEU A 66 24.22 -18.29 7.80
N TYR A 67 25.56 -18.31 7.80
CA TYR A 67 26.34 -18.42 9.03
C TYR A 67 26.16 -17.20 9.93
N GLU A 68 26.23 -15.98 9.38
CA GLU A 68 25.94 -14.75 10.13
C GLU A 68 24.53 -14.78 10.74
N LEU A 69 23.52 -15.13 9.94
CA LEU A 69 22.15 -15.30 10.43
C LEU A 69 22.08 -16.33 11.57
N ARG A 70 22.85 -17.41 11.48
CA ARG A 70 22.86 -18.48 12.49
C ARG A 70 23.44 -17.98 13.81
N THR A 71 24.45 -17.13 13.76
CA THR A 71 25.04 -16.52 14.96
C THR A 71 24.12 -15.50 15.64
N LEU A 72 23.24 -14.84 14.87
CA LEU A 72 22.35 -13.79 15.35
C LEU A 72 20.98 -14.29 15.81
N THR A 73 20.64 -15.55 15.51
CA THR A 73 19.34 -16.15 15.84
C THR A 73 19.49 -17.28 16.85
N ARG A 74 18.42 -17.55 17.60
CA ARG A 74 18.36 -18.69 18.51
C ARG A 74 18.16 -19.97 17.72
N GLY A 75 19.09 -20.90 17.88
CA GLY A 75 18.98 -22.26 17.36
C GLY A 75 18.00 -23.11 18.17
N ARG A 76 17.57 -24.24 17.58
CA ARG A 76 16.87 -25.30 18.30
C ARG A 76 17.86 -26.02 19.22
N VAL A 77 17.44 -26.36 20.43
CA VAL A 77 18.25 -27.12 21.39
C VAL A 77 18.47 -28.54 20.84
N ASN A 78 19.71 -29.06 20.91
CA ASN A 78 20.14 -30.40 20.50
C ASN A 78 20.32 -30.69 19.00
N ARG A 79 20.95 -29.79 18.22
CA ARG A 79 21.37 -30.14 16.85
C ARG A 79 22.84 -30.54 16.80
N ASP A 80 23.13 -31.56 16.01
CA ASP A 80 24.50 -31.93 15.71
C ASP A 80 25.08 -31.04 14.58
N GLN A 81 26.40 -31.05 14.45
CA GLN A 81 27.09 -30.26 13.43
C GLN A 81 26.73 -30.72 12.01
N SER A 82 26.50 -32.02 11.80
CA SER A 82 26.16 -32.58 10.48
C SER A 82 24.80 -32.11 9.96
N GLU A 83 23.81 -31.94 10.83
CA GLU A 83 22.50 -31.40 10.49
C GLU A 83 22.58 -29.93 10.08
N ASP A 84 23.42 -29.15 10.76
CA ASP A 84 23.62 -27.74 10.44
C ASP A 84 24.36 -27.58 9.09
N GLU A 85 25.34 -28.44 8.79
CA GLU A 85 26.00 -28.48 7.48
C GLU A 85 25.04 -28.92 6.37
N ALA A 86 24.25 -29.97 6.59
CA ALA A 86 23.25 -30.43 5.63
C ALA A 86 22.18 -29.37 5.36
N GLU A 87 21.74 -28.65 6.40
CA GLU A 87 20.82 -27.54 6.25
C GLU A 87 21.45 -26.41 5.43
N ALA A 88 22.68 -26.00 5.72
CA ALA A 88 23.37 -24.95 4.97
C ALA A 88 23.47 -25.27 3.47
N ILE A 89 23.75 -26.52 3.10
CA ILE A 89 23.78 -26.97 1.70
C ILE A 89 22.41 -26.82 1.04
N ILE A 90 21.34 -27.32 1.67
CA ILE A 90 19.97 -27.25 1.14
C ILE A 90 19.52 -25.80 0.96
N TRP A 91 19.77 -24.95 1.97
CA TRP A 91 19.43 -23.53 1.90
C TRP A 91 20.20 -22.82 0.79
N THR A 92 21.49 -23.11 0.66
CA THR A 92 22.34 -22.50 -0.36
C THR A 92 21.84 -22.87 -1.76
N GLU A 93 21.55 -24.14 -2.02
CA GLU A 93 21.00 -24.60 -3.30
C GLU A 93 19.69 -23.88 -3.65
N LYS A 94 18.76 -23.79 -2.68
CA LYS A 94 17.47 -23.15 -2.91
C LYS A 94 17.59 -21.63 -3.11
N LEU A 95 18.44 -20.96 -2.33
CA LEU A 95 18.64 -19.50 -2.41
C LEU A 95 19.33 -19.10 -3.72
N ARG A 96 20.10 -20.01 -4.35
CA ARG A 96 20.71 -19.78 -5.66
C ARG A 96 19.71 -19.56 -6.79
N ALA A 97 18.43 -19.89 -6.59
CA ALA A 97 17.36 -19.62 -7.56
C ALA A 97 16.89 -18.14 -7.56
N TYR A 98 17.37 -17.33 -6.61
CA TYR A 98 16.91 -15.96 -6.40
C TYR A 98 18.06 -14.94 -6.58
N PRO A 99 17.73 -13.66 -6.83
CA PRO A 99 18.71 -12.60 -7.03
C PRO A 99 19.56 -12.31 -5.79
N ALA A 100 20.83 -11.99 -6.02
CA ALA A 100 21.84 -11.82 -4.99
C ALA A 100 21.45 -10.80 -3.91
N ASP A 101 21.07 -9.60 -4.34
CA ASP A 101 20.74 -8.50 -3.45
C ASP A 101 19.50 -8.80 -2.60
N ILE A 102 18.46 -9.39 -3.19
CA ILE A 102 17.24 -9.79 -2.48
C ILE A 102 17.56 -10.85 -1.40
N VAL A 103 18.32 -11.88 -1.75
CA VAL A 103 18.70 -12.95 -0.80
C VAL A 103 19.52 -12.39 0.35
N LEU A 104 20.60 -11.66 0.04
CA LEU A 104 21.52 -11.15 1.05
C LEU A 104 20.85 -10.11 1.95
N GLU A 105 20.00 -9.24 1.40
CA GLU A 105 19.21 -8.27 2.18
C GLU A 105 18.19 -8.98 3.09
N THR A 106 17.50 -10.00 2.57
CA THR A 106 16.51 -10.77 3.34
C THR A 106 17.16 -11.46 4.54
N LEU A 107 18.29 -12.13 4.34
CA LEU A 107 19.02 -12.80 5.43
C LEU A 107 19.59 -11.81 6.44
N ARG A 108 20.17 -10.69 5.96
CA ARG A 108 20.75 -9.64 6.82
C ARG A 108 19.71 -8.94 7.69
N ASN A 109 18.53 -8.66 7.14
CA ASN A 109 17.47 -7.94 7.85
C ASN A 109 16.61 -8.86 8.71
N TRP A 110 16.76 -10.19 8.62
CA TRP A 110 15.96 -11.13 9.37
C TRP A 110 16.00 -10.90 10.90
N PRO A 111 17.17 -10.71 11.55
CA PRO A 111 17.24 -10.53 13.01
C PRO A 111 16.54 -9.26 13.52
N ASN A 112 16.29 -8.29 12.64
CA ASN A 112 15.63 -7.02 12.98
C ASN A 112 14.09 -7.11 12.97
N ARG A 113 13.52 -8.26 12.59
CA ARG A 113 12.08 -8.48 12.57
C ARG A 113 11.55 -8.81 13.96
N SER A 114 10.25 -8.65 14.17
CA SER A 114 9.58 -9.02 15.44
C SER A 114 9.72 -10.51 15.77
N ASP A 115 9.76 -11.37 14.76
CA ASP A 115 10.00 -12.82 14.84
C ASP A 115 11.47 -13.21 14.57
N GLY A 116 12.34 -12.22 14.35
CA GLY A 116 13.73 -12.37 13.94
C GLY A 116 14.65 -13.02 14.98
N GLN A 117 14.16 -13.26 16.19
CA GLN A 117 14.91 -13.97 17.23
C GLN A 117 15.13 -15.45 16.89
N TRP A 118 14.26 -16.05 16.08
CA TRP A 118 14.32 -17.48 15.75
C TRP A 118 14.86 -17.70 14.34
N TRP A 119 15.51 -18.86 14.15
CA TRP A 119 15.91 -19.30 12.82
C TRP A 119 14.68 -19.41 11.90
N PRO A 120 14.70 -18.79 10.71
CA PRO A 120 13.55 -18.77 9.81
C PRO A 120 13.09 -20.16 9.39
N THR A 121 11.82 -20.31 9.07
CA THR A 121 11.39 -21.42 8.22
C THR A 121 11.72 -21.11 6.76
N TRP A 122 11.93 -22.15 5.96
CA TRP A 122 12.14 -21.99 4.51
C TRP A 122 10.97 -21.24 3.86
N HIS A 123 9.72 -21.51 4.27
CA HIS A 123 8.54 -20.88 3.69
C HIS A 123 8.49 -19.37 3.92
N ASP A 124 8.92 -18.90 5.10
CA ASP A 124 8.90 -17.47 5.41
C ASP A 124 9.91 -16.70 4.54
N VAL A 125 11.12 -17.24 4.41
CA VAL A 125 12.15 -16.65 3.55
C VAL A 125 11.73 -16.72 2.09
N GLN A 126 11.25 -17.88 1.62
CA GLN A 126 10.77 -18.08 0.26
C GLN A 126 9.70 -17.05 -0.12
N LYS A 127 8.72 -16.82 0.75
CA LYS A 127 7.65 -15.85 0.50
C LYS A 127 8.19 -14.44 0.26
N ILE A 128 9.19 -14.01 1.03
CA ILE A 128 9.80 -12.68 0.90
C ILE A 128 10.61 -12.60 -0.40
N VAL A 129 11.51 -13.55 -0.63
CA VAL A 129 12.39 -13.50 -1.80
C VAL A 129 11.62 -13.65 -3.11
N GLU A 130 10.57 -14.47 -3.16
CA GLU A 130 9.73 -14.65 -4.36
C GLU A 130 8.86 -13.40 -4.63
N ALA A 131 8.32 -12.75 -3.59
CA ALA A 131 7.55 -11.52 -3.76
C ALA A 131 8.38 -10.40 -4.43
N GLU A 132 9.63 -10.22 -4.01
CA GLU A 132 10.52 -9.22 -4.61
C GLU A 132 11.09 -9.66 -5.96
N THR A 133 11.35 -10.97 -6.14
CA THR A 133 11.90 -11.50 -7.40
C THR A 133 10.86 -11.48 -8.52
N SER A 134 9.60 -11.83 -8.22
CA SER A 134 8.51 -11.88 -9.20
C SER A 134 8.28 -10.53 -9.89
N ALA A 135 8.43 -9.42 -9.14
CA ALA A 135 8.33 -8.07 -9.70
C ALA A 135 9.43 -7.78 -10.74
N ARG A 136 10.66 -8.22 -10.48
CA ARG A 136 11.78 -8.07 -11.44
C ARG A 136 11.64 -9.00 -12.63
N ARG A 137 11.18 -10.23 -12.44
CA ARG A 137 10.89 -11.18 -13.53
C ARG A 137 9.81 -10.62 -14.46
N MET A 138 8.74 -10.06 -13.89
CA MET A 138 7.67 -9.38 -14.64
C MET A 138 8.21 -8.20 -15.45
N LEU A 139 9.07 -7.36 -14.87
CA LEU A 139 9.71 -6.26 -15.60
C LEU A 139 10.62 -6.77 -16.73
N ALA A 140 11.40 -7.82 -16.49
CA ALA A 140 12.25 -8.41 -17.51
C ALA A 140 11.40 -8.94 -18.68
N GLU A 141 10.33 -9.66 -18.38
CA GLU A 141 9.38 -10.17 -19.37
C GLU A 141 8.68 -9.04 -20.14
N HIS A 142 8.27 -7.97 -19.47
CA HIS A 142 7.72 -6.77 -20.09
C HIS A 142 8.71 -6.20 -21.14
N ILE A 143 9.97 -5.99 -20.76
CA ILE A 143 11.00 -5.48 -21.68
C ILE A 143 11.27 -6.50 -22.82
N ARG A 144 11.31 -7.81 -22.53
CA ARG A 144 11.56 -8.86 -23.54
C ARG A 144 10.40 -9.06 -24.51
N SER A 145 9.17 -8.82 -24.09
CA SER A 145 8.03 -8.88 -25.00
C SER A 145 8.02 -7.69 -25.96
N GLY A 146 8.53 -6.52 -25.52
CA GLY A 146 8.42 -5.29 -26.29
C GLY A 146 6.96 -4.84 -26.44
N ALA A 147 6.03 -5.53 -25.77
CA ALA A 147 4.68 -5.06 -25.63
C ALA A 147 4.77 -3.81 -24.78
N CYS A 148 4.57 -2.65 -25.41
CA CYS A 148 3.88 -1.59 -24.72
C CYS A 148 2.54 -2.20 -24.31
N LEU A 149 2.47 -2.75 -23.09
CA LEU A 149 1.18 -2.97 -22.45
C LEU A 149 0.39 -1.69 -22.72
N PRO A 150 -0.84 -1.80 -23.26
CA PRO A 150 -1.64 -0.63 -23.58
C PRO A 150 -1.53 0.27 -22.36
N LYS A 151 -1.08 1.52 -22.57
CA LYS A 151 -0.93 2.52 -21.49
C LYS A 151 -2.06 2.22 -20.54
N PRO A 152 -1.79 1.82 -19.27
CA PRO A 152 -2.88 1.53 -18.34
C PRO A 152 -3.79 2.73 -18.52
N LYS A 153 -5.03 2.49 -19.02
CA LYS A 153 -5.96 3.56 -19.31
C LYS A 153 -5.87 4.39 -18.04
N VAL A 154 -5.24 5.57 -18.14
CA VAL A 154 -5.06 6.46 -16.99
C VAL A 154 -6.46 6.55 -16.48
N ASP A 155 -6.68 5.98 -15.29
CA ASP A 155 -7.97 5.46 -14.89
C ASP A 155 -9.01 6.43 -15.41
N GLU A 156 -9.80 5.96 -16.38
CA GLU A 156 -10.70 6.73 -17.23
C GLU A 156 -11.75 7.33 -16.28
N GLU A 157 -11.32 8.40 -15.62
CA GLU A 157 -11.67 8.87 -14.28
C GLU A 157 -12.12 7.83 -13.23
N VAL A 158 -12.06 6.51 -13.43
CA VAL A 158 -13.06 5.59 -12.85
C VAL A 158 -14.35 6.38 -12.63
N GLU A 159 -14.99 6.84 -13.72
CA GLU A 159 -16.28 7.53 -13.68
C GLU A 159 -17.04 6.96 -12.49
N ARG A 160 -17.19 7.77 -11.42
CA ARG A 160 -17.68 7.25 -10.15
C ARG A 160 -18.93 6.49 -10.51
N ASP A 161 -18.92 5.17 -10.29
CA ASP A 161 -20.06 4.33 -10.63
C ASP A 161 -21.16 4.65 -9.61
N ASP A 162 -21.80 5.79 -9.84
CA ASP A 162 -22.86 6.37 -9.04
C ASP A 162 -24.19 5.66 -9.33
N SER A 163 -24.13 4.54 -10.06
CA SER A 163 -25.21 3.59 -10.06
C SER A 163 -25.49 3.10 -8.63
N PRO A 164 -26.75 2.77 -8.32
CA PRO A 164 -27.11 2.21 -7.01
C PRO A 164 -26.28 0.99 -6.63
N GLU A 165 -25.88 0.17 -7.61
CA GLU A 165 -25.02 -1.00 -7.38
C GLU A 165 -23.59 -0.63 -7.02
N GLY A 166 -23.00 0.35 -7.70
CA GLY A 166 -21.65 0.82 -7.42
C GLY A 166 -21.56 1.49 -6.05
N ILE A 167 -22.60 2.22 -5.64
CA ILE A 167 -22.74 2.76 -4.29
C ILE A 167 -22.85 1.62 -3.27
N ALA A 168 -23.74 0.64 -3.49
CA ALA A 168 -23.92 -0.49 -2.58
C ALA A 168 -22.65 -1.34 -2.41
N ARG A 169 -21.85 -1.55 -3.47
CA ARG A 169 -20.55 -2.24 -3.39
C ARG A 169 -19.54 -1.46 -2.54
N ARG A 170 -19.48 -0.13 -2.72
CA ARG A 170 -18.61 0.76 -1.93
C ARG A 170 -19.03 0.75 -0.46
N GLU A 171 -20.33 0.85 -0.17
CA GLU A 171 -20.85 0.76 1.20
C GLU A 171 -20.60 -0.61 1.84
N ALA A 172 -20.78 -1.72 1.11
CA ALA A 172 -20.48 -3.06 1.61
C ALA A 172 -18.99 -3.24 1.94
N PHE A 173 -18.09 -2.69 1.10
CA PHE A 173 -16.67 -2.68 1.39
C PHE A 173 -16.35 -1.86 2.64
N VAL A 174 -16.89 -0.64 2.75
CA VAL A 174 -16.74 0.21 3.94
C VAL A 174 -17.29 -0.47 5.19
N ALA A 175 -18.42 -1.15 5.10
CA ALA A 175 -19.00 -1.93 6.20
C ALA A 175 -18.07 -3.08 6.62
N LYS A 176 -17.50 -3.81 5.67
CA LYS A 176 -16.55 -4.91 5.94
C LYS A 176 -15.25 -4.39 6.59
N VAL A 177 -14.77 -3.21 6.18
CA VAL A 177 -13.63 -2.53 6.83
C VAL A 177 -14.03 -2.09 8.25
N ARG A 178 -15.19 -1.46 8.42
CA ARG A 178 -15.69 -1.04 9.75
C ARG A 178 -15.80 -2.23 10.71
N GLU A 179 -16.36 -3.35 10.26
CA GLU A 179 -16.47 -4.58 11.05
C GLU A 179 -15.09 -5.12 11.45
N ARG A 180 -14.16 -5.23 10.50
CA ARG A 180 -12.80 -5.74 10.74
C ARG A 180 -12.02 -4.90 11.77
N PHE A 181 -12.20 -3.58 11.73
CA PHE A 181 -11.52 -2.65 12.63
C PHE A 181 -12.39 -2.22 13.83
N GLY A 182 -13.55 -2.84 14.05
CA GLY A 182 -14.42 -2.53 15.19
C GLY A 182 -14.94 -1.09 15.22
N ILE A 183 -15.02 -0.43 14.06
CA ILE A 183 -15.48 0.96 13.93
C ILE A 183 -16.99 0.98 14.13
N LYS A 184 -17.44 1.50 15.28
CA LYS A 184 -18.86 1.68 15.56
C LYS A 184 -19.32 3.02 15.01
N SER A 185 -20.41 3.02 14.25
CA SER A 185 -21.09 4.27 13.89
C SER A 185 -22.01 4.66 15.05
N HIS A 186 -21.77 5.84 15.63
CA HIS A 186 -22.68 6.41 16.64
C HIS A 186 -23.24 7.72 16.10
N LYS A 187 -24.57 7.76 15.89
CA LYS A 187 -25.30 8.96 15.41
C LYS A 187 -24.78 9.58 14.10
N GLY A 188 -24.31 8.75 13.17
CA GLY A 188 -23.78 9.22 11.88
C GLY A 188 -22.30 9.60 11.92
N GLU A 189 -21.68 9.68 13.11
CA GLU A 189 -20.24 9.83 13.23
C GLU A 189 -19.58 8.45 13.39
N SER A 190 -18.62 8.16 12.51
CA SER A 190 -17.79 6.95 12.61
C SER A 190 -16.76 7.19 13.71
N VAL A 191 -17.02 6.70 14.93
CA VAL A 191 -16.10 6.83 16.05
C VAL A 191 -15.32 5.52 16.17
N VAL A 192 -14.04 5.56 15.83
CA VAL A 192 -13.13 4.45 16.14
C VAL A 192 -12.77 4.59 17.62
N ASP A 193 -13.20 3.64 18.45
CA ASP A 193 -12.73 3.56 19.83
C ASP A 193 -11.28 3.07 19.83
N ARG A 194 -10.35 4.02 19.65
CA ARG A 194 -8.90 3.76 19.57
C ARG A 194 -8.35 3.13 20.85
N GLU A 195 -9.00 3.36 21.99
CA GLU A 195 -8.63 2.79 23.28
C GLU A 195 -9.04 1.33 23.41
N ALA A 196 -10.12 0.92 22.73
CA ALA A 196 -10.54 -0.48 22.65
C ALA A 196 -9.74 -1.32 21.65
N LEU A 197 -8.92 -0.71 20.79
CA LEU A 197 -8.05 -1.41 19.84
C LEU A 197 -6.75 -1.86 20.52
N THR A 198 -6.32 -3.09 20.23
CA THR A 198 -4.98 -3.54 20.57
C THR A 198 -3.94 -2.68 19.85
N ASP A 199 -2.75 -2.49 20.44
CA ASP A 199 -1.70 -1.65 19.85
C ASP A 199 -1.33 -2.06 18.42
N THR A 200 -1.39 -3.36 18.12
CA THR A 200 -1.17 -3.90 16.77
C THR A 200 -2.22 -3.43 15.77
N LYS A 201 -3.51 -3.43 16.14
CA LYS A 201 -4.60 -2.96 15.26
C LYS A 201 -4.57 -1.45 15.11
N ARG A 202 -4.13 -0.72 16.14
CA ARG A 202 -3.93 0.74 16.08
C ARG A 202 -2.83 1.10 15.09
N ALA A 203 -1.68 0.42 15.15
CA ALA A 203 -0.57 0.61 14.21
C ALA A 203 -0.96 0.25 12.76
N GLU A 204 -1.75 -0.81 12.56
CA GLU A 204 -2.25 -1.18 11.23
C GLU A 204 -3.21 -0.12 10.67
N LEU A 205 -4.12 0.39 11.50
CA LEU A 205 -5.06 1.45 11.11
C LEU A 205 -4.31 2.74 10.72
N ASP A 206 -3.34 3.16 11.54
CA ASP A 206 -2.55 4.36 11.25
C ASP A 206 -1.76 4.23 9.95
N ALA A 207 -1.17 3.06 9.68
CA ALA A 207 -0.47 2.79 8.41
C ALA A 207 -1.41 2.84 7.19
N VAL A 208 -2.67 2.40 7.33
CA VAL A 208 -3.67 2.48 6.25
C VAL A 208 -4.09 3.93 6.00
N VAL A 209 -4.32 4.71 7.07
CA VAL A 209 -4.69 6.12 6.98
C VAL A 209 -3.58 6.95 6.35
N THR A 210 -2.33 6.79 6.80
CA THR A 210 -1.16 7.50 6.24
C THR A 210 -1.01 7.22 4.74
N ARG A 211 -1.11 5.95 4.32
CA ARG A 211 -0.97 5.57 2.92
C ARG A 211 -2.08 6.15 2.04
N GLN A 212 -3.32 6.25 2.55
CA GLN A 212 -4.41 6.91 1.82
C GLN A 212 -4.21 8.42 1.73
N ALA A 213 -3.74 9.06 2.80
CA ALA A 213 -3.40 10.49 2.77
C ALA A 213 -2.30 10.81 1.75
N GLU A 214 -1.24 9.99 1.71
CA GLU A 214 -0.16 10.11 0.71
C GLU A 214 -0.68 9.93 -0.72
N ARG A 215 -1.59 8.98 -0.95
CA ARG A 215 -2.22 8.77 -2.25
C ARG A 215 -3.04 9.98 -2.69
N ILE A 216 -3.85 10.53 -1.80
CA ILE A 216 -4.65 11.74 -2.08
C ILE A 216 -3.74 12.94 -2.40
N ALA A 217 -2.66 13.10 -1.65
CA ALA A 217 -1.67 14.17 -1.89
C ALA A 217 -0.95 14.01 -3.24
N ALA A 218 -0.64 12.78 -3.66
CA ALA A 218 0.02 12.49 -4.93
C ALA A 218 -0.90 12.63 -6.15
N GLU A 219 -2.19 12.30 -6.00
CA GLU A 219 -3.16 12.26 -7.11
C GLU A 219 -3.92 13.59 -7.32
N GLY A 220 -3.77 14.57 -6.43
CA GLY A 220 -4.37 15.90 -6.60
C GLY A 220 -5.91 15.90 -6.63
N LEU A 221 -6.53 14.88 -6.03
CA LEU A 221 -7.99 14.70 -6.06
C LEU A 221 -8.72 15.86 -5.34
N PRO A 222 -9.87 16.32 -5.86
CA PRO A 222 -10.68 17.35 -5.22
C PRO A 222 -11.14 16.88 -3.84
N GLN A 223 -11.22 17.85 -2.92
CA GLN A 223 -11.49 17.67 -1.50
C GLN A 223 -12.52 16.57 -1.23
N LEU A 224 -12.09 15.55 -0.49
CA LEU A 224 -12.99 14.61 0.20
C LEU A 224 -14.11 15.39 0.90
N SER A 225 -15.31 14.82 0.99
CA SER A 225 -16.39 15.42 1.79
C SER A 225 -15.89 15.68 3.21
N ALA A 226 -16.41 16.72 3.87
CA ALA A 226 -16.03 17.06 5.26
C ALA A 226 -16.14 15.83 6.20
N GLU A 227 -17.03 14.90 5.90
CA GLU A 227 -17.22 13.62 6.60
C GLU A 227 -16.03 12.66 6.39
N ALA A 228 -15.52 12.54 5.16
CA ALA A 228 -14.36 11.70 4.85
C ALA A 228 -13.03 12.33 5.30
N LEU A 229 -12.92 13.66 5.27
CA LEU A 229 -11.83 14.39 5.93
C LEU A 229 -11.87 14.18 7.45
N GLY A 230 -13.05 14.21 8.06
CA GLY A 230 -13.25 13.91 9.49
C GLY A 230 -12.79 12.50 9.87
N ALA A 231 -12.97 11.52 8.97
CA ALA A 231 -12.50 10.14 9.15
C ALA A 231 -10.97 9.95 9.02
N LEU A 232 -10.25 10.89 8.38
CA LEU A 232 -8.82 10.79 8.05
C LEU A 232 -7.94 11.81 8.76
N THR A 233 -8.53 12.81 9.42
CA THR A 233 -7.79 13.75 10.28
C THR A 233 -7.33 12.98 11.54
N PRO A 234 -6.13 13.23 12.10
CA PRO A 234 -5.71 12.58 13.35
C PRO A 234 -6.78 12.82 14.42
N MET A 235 -7.59 11.79 14.70
CA MET A 235 -8.71 11.93 15.61
C MET A 235 -8.16 12.18 17.01
N MET A 236 -8.40 13.41 17.47
CA MET A 236 -8.18 13.88 18.84
C MET A 236 -8.63 12.80 19.82
N SER A 237 -7.83 12.53 20.85
CA SER A 237 -8.25 11.69 21.96
C SER A 237 -9.57 12.20 22.53
N ARG A 238 -10.34 11.33 23.21
CA ARG A 238 -11.62 11.71 23.80
C ARG A 238 -11.49 12.95 24.69
N ALA A 239 -10.40 13.06 25.45
CA ALA A 239 -10.11 14.23 26.28
C ALA A 239 -9.89 15.49 25.44
N GLU A 240 -9.11 15.41 24.36
CA GLU A 240 -8.87 16.53 23.44
C GLU A 240 -10.17 16.94 22.70
N TYR A 241 -11.04 16.00 22.36
CA TYR A 241 -12.34 16.28 21.76
C TYR A 241 -13.31 16.95 22.74
N GLU A 242 -13.36 16.47 23.98
CA GLU A 242 -14.17 17.07 25.05
C GLU A 242 -13.69 18.50 25.35
N ASP A 243 -12.37 18.74 25.35
CA ASP A 243 -11.76 20.06 25.53
C ASP A 243 -12.08 21.00 24.36
N TYR A 244 -11.90 20.54 23.12
CA TYR A 244 -12.28 21.26 21.89
C TYR A 244 -13.77 21.63 21.87
N MET A 245 -14.66 20.71 22.25
CA MET A 245 -16.10 20.98 22.32
C MET A 245 -16.47 21.91 23.48
N SER A 246 -15.70 21.91 24.58
CA SER A 246 -15.86 22.85 25.68
C SER A 246 -15.48 24.28 25.26
N GLU A 247 -14.37 24.45 24.55
CA GLU A 247 -13.93 25.73 23.98
C GLU A 247 -14.93 26.27 22.95
N ARG A 248 -15.49 25.38 22.13
CA ARG A 248 -16.49 25.75 21.12
C ARG A 248 -17.83 26.16 21.73
N ARG A 249 -18.22 25.57 22.87
CA ARG A 249 -19.40 25.99 23.65
C ARG A 249 -19.18 27.28 24.43
N ALA A 250 -17.93 27.59 24.80
CA ALA A 250 -17.57 28.78 25.55
C ALA A 250 -17.48 30.05 24.69
N LYS A 251 -17.31 29.92 23.37
CA LYS A 251 -17.34 31.06 22.44
C LYS A 251 -18.80 31.45 22.14
N PRO A 252 -19.22 32.69 22.47
CA PRO A 252 -20.53 33.19 22.06
C PRO A 252 -20.58 33.24 20.52
N ASP A 253 -21.70 32.80 19.95
CA ASP A 253 -21.97 32.78 18.51
C ASP A 253 -21.96 34.22 17.95
N MET A 254 -20.78 34.75 17.63
CA MET A 254 -20.58 36.15 17.23
C MET A 254 -20.55 36.37 15.72
N ASP A 255 -20.66 35.33 14.89
CA ASP A 255 -20.62 35.47 13.43
C ASP A 255 -21.64 34.57 12.71
N ARG A 256 -22.92 34.64 13.11
CA ARG A 256 -23.99 34.36 12.15
C ARG A 256 -24.35 35.66 11.44
N PRO A 257 -24.01 35.82 10.15
CA PRO A 257 -24.50 36.97 9.40
C PRO A 257 -26.03 36.95 9.44
N ARG A 258 -26.62 38.06 9.91
CA ARG A 258 -28.05 38.33 9.77
C ARG A 258 -28.38 38.26 8.28
N ASN A 259 -29.26 37.34 7.93
CA ASN A 259 -29.85 37.28 6.60
C ASN A 259 -30.89 38.41 6.50
N ASP A 260 -30.41 39.63 6.30
CA ASP A 260 -31.23 40.76 5.86
C ASP A 260 -31.29 40.68 4.32
N MET A 261 -32.19 39.84 3.81
CA MET A 261 -32.58 39.79 2.40
C MET A 261 -34.08 40.06 2.32
N ASP A 262 -34.39 41.33 2.52
CA ASP A 262 -35.69 41.94 2.32
C ASP A 262 -35.56 42.82 1.07
N GLU A 263 -35.45 42.20 -0.11
CA GLU A 263 -35.36 42.91 -1.39
C GLU A 263 -36.17 42.19 -2.49
N ARG A 264 -37.44 42.60 -2.57
CA ARG A 264 -38.22 42.90 -3.79
C ARG A 264 -37.71 42.25 -5.10
N PHE A 265 -38.40 41.20 -5.52
CA PHE A 265 -38.50 40.86 -6.95
C PHE A 265 -39.87 41.31 -7.46
N ASP A 266 -39.88 42.45 -8.14
CA ASP A 266 -40.97 42.84 -9.03
C ASP A 266 -41.02 41.86 -10.21
N ALA A 267 -42.18 41.24 -10.41
CA ALA A 267 -42.44 40.36 -11.54
C ALA A 267 -42.75 41.19 -12.80
N PRO A 268 -42.08 40.96 -13.95
CA PRO A 268 -42.58 41.48 -15.22
C PRO A 268 -43.68 40.58 -15.78
N ALA A 269 -44.66 41.25 -16.39
CA ALA A 269 -45.85 40.71 -17.01
C ALA A 269 -45.54 39.71 -18.13
N ASP A 270 -46.26 38.59 -18.11
CA ASP A 270 -46.25 37.60 -19.19
C ASP A 270 -47.42 37.91 -20.14
N GLU A 271 -47.10 38.52 -21.28
CA GLU A 271 -47.99 38.69 -22.43
C GLU A 271 -48.27 37.32 -23.05
N ARG A 272 -49.46 36.76 -22.80
CA ARG A 272 -50.00 35.69 -23.65
C ARG A 272 -50.72 36.31 -24.84
N VAL A 273 -50.04 36.25 -25.98
CA VAL A 273 -50.62 36.37 -27.31
C VAL A 273 -51.44 35.11 -27.61
N GLU A 274 -52.68 35.33 -28.04
CA GLU A 274 -53.62 34.35 -28.58
C GLU A 274 -53.14 33.78 -29.93
N GLU A 275 -53.24 32.46 -30.11
CA GLU A 275 -53.52 31.85 -31.42
C GLU A 275 -54.42 30.62 -31.23
N ARG A 276 -55.74 30.82 -31.36
CA ARG A 276 -56.70 30.06 -32.21
C ARG A 276 -58.15 30.20 -31.73
#